data_AF-A0A081BPI7-F1
#
_entry.id   AF-A0A081BPI7-F1
#
_cell.length_a   1.000
_cell.length_b   1.000
_cell.length_c   1.000
_cell.angle_alpha   90.00
_cell.angle_beta   90.00
_cell.angle_gamma   90.00
#
_symmetry.space_group_name_H-M   'P 1'
#
loop_
_entity.id
_entity.type
_entity.pdbx_description
1 polymer ?
#
loop_
_entity_poly.entity_id
_entity_poly.type
_entity_poly.pdbx_seq_one_letter_code
_entity_poly.pdbx_strand_id
1 'polypeptide(L)'
;MHISEYHDSSSQDNESPTYYFISDLHIGGDGALNHCEFEAELIAFLQQIAKGPTPAELIIVGDAFGLWELTETNGMSKLEWIIQSHPVLFEQFRATGEQIVITLLPGNHDYELACVPAYKHLLAEYHINLDPESSTTRPIAGYTIWIEHGNQRDAFNTFPDFGNPHSLPFGYFVTAPGLRAVARRVKEGRGAWLKDLQSVHPTEEIPFWVWSNYFYREMSMFLRWCLLPFLVSFTISVIVYLGRFFEEIGVLPTDIFHIELARHLGIPGRLIDWVLWGNMTLISFFLILAIPLTLLARDFLSACQRYGLRRSGRIKIQKEERYLAAAEQVFAQDPSIALFIYGHTHAASLRQVGEQRYVINTGTWMKLLESVPSGFRLLPDVYIPSYQLNYFTVWQDRDEIRVQYHVIPKTTPHNLTPLQKMLIRGKWRPKPRVIPQETVIPLTADRLVKAE
;
A
#
# COMPACT_ATOMS: atom_id res chain seq x y z
N MET A 1 5.82 -66.22 -33.03
CA MET A 1 4.73 -65.21 -33.01
C MET A 1 4.44 -64.95 -31.54
N HIS A 2 5.02 -63.97 -30.84
CA HIS A 2 5.14 -62.53 -31.13
C HIS A 2 3.85 -61.97 -31.72
N ILE A 3 3.09 -61.23 -30.91
CA ILE A 3 3.14 -59.76 -30.86
C ILE A 3 2.90 -59.35 -29.41
N SER A 4 3.75 -58.45 -28.90
CA SER A 4 3.69 -57.90 -27.55
C SER A 4 2.81 -56.65 -27.55
N GLU A 5 1.93 -56.53 -26.57
CA GLU A 5 1.28 -55.26 -26.27
C GLU A 5 2.29 -54.40 -25.51
N TYR A 6 2.81 -53.40 -26.22
CA TYR A 6 3.57 -52.30 -25.64
C TYR A 6 2.56 -51.41 -24.88
N HIS A 7 2.52 -51.57 -23.56
CA HIS A 7 2.01 -50.52 -22.69
C HIS A 7 3.04 -49.39 -22.73
N ASP A 8 2.69 -48.30 -23.39
CA ASP A 8 3.45 -47.05 -23.34
C ASP A 8 3.32 -46.46 -21.94
N SER A 9 4.22 -46.88 -21.06
CA SER A 9 4.48 -46.26 -19.77
C SER A 9 5.42 -45.07 -19.98
N SER A 10 4.93 -43.95 -20.52
CA SER A 10 5.72 -42.71 -20.60
C SER A 10 4.90 -41.42 -20.66
N SER A 11 3.94 -41.26 -19.75
CA SER A 11 3.56 -39.91 -19.27
C SER A 11 3.75 -39.88 -17.76
N GLN A 12 4.97 -39.61 -17.31
CA GLN A 12 5.12 -38.96 -16.02
C GLN A 12 4.35 -37.63 -16.15
N ASP A 13 3.15 -37.57 -15.59
CA ASP A 13 2.45 -36.32 -15.33
C ASP A 13 3.42 -35.46 -14.51
N ASN A 14 4.15 -34.59 -15.20
CA ASN A 14 4.98 -33.60 -14.56
C ASN A 14 3.98 -32.56 -14.03
N GLU A 15 3.44 -32.82 -12.84
CA GLU A 15 2.43 -31.96 -12.22
C GLU A 15 2.95 -30.52 -12.22
N SER A 16 2.24 -29.64 -12.93
CA SER A 16 2.59 -28.22 -13.00
C SER A 16 2.61 -27.64 -11.58
N PRO A 17 3.67 -26.89 -11.21
CA PRO A 17 3.83 -26.39 -9.86
C PRO A 17 2.74 -25.39 -9.49
N THR A 18 2.40 -25.38 -8.20
CA THR A 18 1.58 -24.32 -7.60
C THR A 18 2.48 -23.14 -7.19
N TYR A 19 2.19 -21.96 -7.71
CA TYR A 19 2.93 -20.74 -7.40
C TYR A 19 2.19 -19.89 -6.37
N TYR A 20 2.90 -19.43 -5.34
CA TYR A 20 2.42 -18.47 -4.34
C TYR A 20 3.17 -17.16 -4.48
N PHE A 21 2.47 -16.03 -4.45
CA PHE A 21 3.07 -14.70 -4.62
C PHE A 21 2.74 -13.77 -3.46
N ILE A 22 3.78 -13.19 -2.87
CA ILE A 22 3.71 -12.12 -1.85
C ILE A 22 4.76 -11.05 -2.16
N SER A 23 4.64 -9.85 -1.60
CA SER A 23 5.64 -8.77 -1.75
C SER A 23 5.50 -7.74 -0.63
N ASP A 24 6.43 -6.78 -0.60
CA ASP A 24 6.34 -5.58 0.23
C ASP A 24 6.08 -5.93 1.70
N LEU A 25 6.99 -6.75 2.25
CA LEU A 25 7.03 -7.18 3.65
C LEU A 25 7.78 -6.13 4.50
N HIS A 26 8.88 -5.59 3.98
CA HIS A 26 9.77 -4.63 4.68
C HIS A 26 10.16 -5.08 6.09
N ILE A 27 10.59 -6.33 6.25
CA ILE A 27 11.03 -6.85 7.54
C ILE A 27 12.38 -6.20 7.89
N GLY A 28 12.49 -5.65 9.10
CA GLY A 28 13.70 -4.99 9.60
C GLY A 28 13.65 -3.46 9.57
N GLY A 29 14.72 -2.83 10.06
CA GLY A 29 14.86 -1.38 10.17
C GLY A 29 15.25 -0.93 11.58
N ASP A 30 15.69 0.31 11.75
CA ASP A 30 16.19 0.76 13.04
C ASP A 30 15.07 0.92 14.11
N GLY A 31 15.37 0.52 15.34
CA GLY A 31 14.52 0.76 16.51
C GLY A 31 13.11 0.18 16.39
N ALA A 32 12.09 1.04 16.38
CA ALA A 32 10.70 0.58 16.33
C ALA A 32 10.26 0.06 14.96
N LEU A 33 11.03 0.33 13.89
CA LEU A 33 10.77 -0.20 12.54
C LEU A 33 11.11 -1.69 12.44
N ASN A 34 12.03 -2.19 13.28
CA ASN A 34 12.33 -3.62 13.39
C ASN A 34 11.14 -4.47 13.83
N HIS A 35 10.10 -3.87 14.40
CA HIS A 35 8.98 -4.64 14.92
C HIS A 35 8.08 -5.11 13.78
N CYS A 36 8.21 -6.38 13.41
CA CYS A 36 7.36 -7.03 12.42
C CYS A 36 5.97 -7.34 13.01
N GLU A 37 5.02 -6.43 12.81
CA GLU A 37 3.68 -6.55 13.40
C GLU A 37 2.91 -7.79 12.88
N PHE A 38 3.28 -8.34 11.71
CA PHE A 38 2.62 -9.48 11.05
C PHE A 38 3.44 -10.79 11.11
N GLU A 39 4.50 -10.87 11.92
CA GLU A 39 5.42 -12.02 11.95
C GLU A 39 4.71 -13.35 12.20
N ALA A 40 3.75 -13.37 13.14
CA ALA A 40 2.98 -14.56 13.46
C ALA A 40 2.10 -15.03 12.28
N GLU A 41 1.47 -14.10 11.58
CA GLU A 41 0.67 -14.41 10.39
C GLU A 41 1.54 -14.91 9.22
N LEU A 42 2.75 -14.36 9.06
CA LEU A 42 3.70 -14.82 8.04
C LEU A 42 4.20 -16.23 8.33
N ILE A 43 4.56 -16.51 9.59
CA ILE A 43 4.94 -17.87 10.03
C ILE A 43 3.80 -18.87 9.76
N ALA A 44 2.57 -18.51 10.13
CA ALA A 44 1.40 -19.38 9.89
C ALA A 44 1.16 -19.63 8.39
N PHE A 45 1.31 -18.60 7.55
CA PHE A 45 1.23 -18.72 6.09
C PHE A 45 2.30 -19.66 5.54
N LEU A 46 3.57 -19.48 5.94
CA LEU A 46 4.68 -20.34 5.53
C LEU A 46 4.43 -21.81 5.91
N GLN A 47 3.94 -22.06 7.14
CA GLN A 47 3.55 -23.40 7.58
C GLN A 47 2.38 -23.99 6.79
N GLN A 48 1.43 -23.15 6.35
CA GLN A 48 0.28 -23.57 5.56
C GLN A 48 0.72 -24.01 4.16
N ILE A 49 1.50 -23.19 3.45
CA ILE A 49 1.92 -23.51 2.09
C ILE A 49 2.90 -24.70 2.05
N ALA A 50 3.71 -24.89 3.09
CA ALA A 50 4.59 -26.07 3.24
C ALA A 50 3.81 -27.40 3.29
N LYS A 51 2.55 -27.37 3.72
CA LYS A 51 1.65 -28.54 3.79
C LYS A 51 0.70 -28.63 2.59
N GLY A 52 0.81 -27.69 1.64
CA GLY A 52 -0.04 -27.60 0.47
C GLY A 52 0.34 -28.61 -0.62
N PRO A 53 -0.28 -28.47 -1.81
CA PRO A 53 0.09 -29.27 -2.99
C PRO A 53 1.56 -29.10 -3.35
N THR A 54 2.22 -30.19 -3.75
CA THR A 54 3.58 -30.20 -4.28
C THR A 54 3.57 -30.83 -5.68
N PRO A 55 4.39 -30.35 -6.64
CA PRO A 55 5.43 -29.32 -6.48
C PRO A 55 4.86 -27.90 -6.29
N ALA A 56 5.56 -27.08 -5.51
CA ALA A 56 5.16 -25.70 -5.23
C ALA A 56 6.36 -24.76 -5.07
N GLU A 57 6.13 -23.48 -5.36
CA GLU A 57 7.12 -22.41 -5.20
C GLU A 57 6.47 -21.15 -4.61
N LEU A 58 7.07 -20.61 -3.56
CA LEU A 58 6.79 -19.27 -3.04
C LEU A 58 7.73 -18.26 -3.72
N ILE A 59 7.18 -17.28 -4.44
CA ILE A 59 7.92 -16.16 -4.99
C ILE A 59 7.60 -14.90 -4.19
N ILE A 60 8.63 -14.34 -3.55
CA ILE A 60 8.60 -13.04 -2.88
C ILE A 60 9.04 -11.98 -3.90
N VAL A 61 8.08 -11.18 -4.36
CA VAL A 61 8.20 -10.25 -5.49
C VAL A 61 8.74 -8.89 -5.02
N GLY A 62 9.92 -8.88 -4.41
CA GLY A 62 10.61 -7.68 -3.94
C GLY A 62 10.13 -7.08 -2.63
N ASP A 63 10.97 -6.22 -2.05
CA ASP A 63 10.77 -5.52 -0.79
C ASP A 63 10.42 -6.46 0.37
N ALA A 64 11.14 -7.58 0.45
CA ALA A 64 11.08 -8.48 1.59
C ALA A 64 11.68 -7.83 2.85
N PHE A 65 12.75 -7.05 2.68
CA PHE A 65 13.52 -6.49 3.78
C PHE A 65 13.56 -4.95 3.75
N GLY A 66 13.57 -4.34 4.93
CA GLY A 66 13.76 -2.90 5.11
C GLY A 66 15.24 -2.50 5.13
N LEU A 67 16.02 -2.76 4.07
CA LEU A 67 17.47 -2.46 4.10
C LEU A 67 17.78 -0.96 4.05
N TRP A 68 16.92 -0.16 3.41
CA TRP A 68 17.01 1.31 3.43
C TRP A 68 16.71 1.88 4.82
N GLU A 69 15.90 1.18 5.60
CA GLU A 69 15.48 1.50 6.97
C GLU A 69 16.58 1.23 8.00
N LEU A 70 17.61 0.46 7.63
CA LEU A 70 18.80 0.19 8.43
C LEU A 70 19.87 1.23 8.14
N THR A 71 20.07 2.12 9.11
CA THR A 71 20.87 3.32 8.94
C THR A 71 22.04 3.36 9.92
N GLU A 72 21.93 2.61 11.02
CA GLU A 72 23.02 2.39 11.98
C GLU A 72 23.94 1.23 11.55
N THR A 73 23.44 0.30 10.74
CA THR A 73 24.15 -0.89 10.24
C THR A 73 24.51 -0.70 8.77
N ASN A 74 25.75 -1.04 8.36
CA ASN A 74 26.24 -0.79 7.01
C ASN A 74 26.62 -2.07 6.25
N GLY A 75 26.34 -2.08 4.96
CA GLY A 75 26.74 -3.15 4.03
C GLY A 75 26.25 -4.53 4.46
N MET A 76 27.10 -5.55 4.29
CA MET A 76 26.80 -6.97 4.57
C MET A 76 26.09 -7.22 5.91
N SER A 77 26.45 -6.47 6.95
CA SER A 77 25.90 -6.68 8.30
C SER A 77 24.39 -6.38 8.41
N LYS A 78 23.78 -5.69 7.44
CA LYS A 78 22.34 -5.38 7.47
C LYS A 78 21.47 -6.63 7.44
N LEU A 79 21.68 -7.52 6.47
CA LEU A 79 20.87 -8.73 6.34
C LEU A 79 21.11 -9.68 7.52
N GLU A 80 22.35 -9.82 7.96
CA GLU A 80 22.70 -10.58 9.18
C GLU A 80 21.96 -10.05 10.40
N TRP A 81 21.88 -8.73 10.56
CA TRP A 81 21.16 -8.11 11.65
C TRP A 81 19.65 -8.38 11.60
N ILE A 82 19.04 -8.39 10.41
CA ILE A 82 17.62 -8.75 10.24
C ILE A 82 17.39 -10.20 10.63
N ILE A 83 18.25 -11.11 10.16
CA ILE A 83 18.19 -12.54 10.49
C ILE A 83 18.29 -12.74 12.01
N GLN A 84 19.26 -12.09 12.65
CA GLN A 84 19.45 -12.16 14.10
C GLN A 84 18.29 -11.54 14.89
N SER A 85 17.60 -10.55 14.30
CA SER A 85 16.44 -9.90 14.91
C SER A 85 15.16 -10.71 14.81
N HIS A 86 15.03 -11.55 13.77
CA HIS A 86 13.85 -12.37 13.50
C HIS A 86 14.17 -13.88 13.37
N PRO A 87 14.87 -14.50 14.34
CA PRO A 87 15.37 -15.86 14.18
C PRO A 87 14.26 -16.87 13.96
N VAL A 88 13.12 -16.73 14.66
CA VAL A 88 11.98 -17.67 14.53
C VAL A 88 11.41 -17.66 13.11
N LEU A 89 11.30 -16.48 12.48
CA LEU A 89 10.82 -16.35 11.11
C LEU A 89 11.79 -16.99 10.11
N PHE A 90 13.09 -16.76 10.25
CA PHE A 90 14.09 -17.34 9.35
C PHE A 90 14.21 -18.87 9.51
N GLU A 91 14.11 -19.38 10.74
CA GLU A 91 13.97 -20.82 10.97
C GLU A 91 12.72 -21.40 10.28
N GLN A 92 11.60 -20.66 10.29
CA GLN A 92 10.40 -21.06 9.57
C GLN A 92 10.59 -21.02 8.04
N PHE A 93 11.32 -20.04 7.49
CA PHE A 93 11.68 -20.06 6.08
C PHE A 93 12.49 -21.30 5.73
N ARG A 94 13.49 -21.66 6.55
CA ARG A 94 14.29 -22.88 6.34
C ARG A 94 13.43 -24.13 6.32
N ALA A 95 12.56 -24.32 7.32
CA ALA A 95 11.67 -25.47 7.41
C ALA A 95 10.66 -25.54 6.24
N THR A 96 10.20 -24.39 5.76
CA THR A 96 9.29 -24.31 4.60
C THR A 96 10.03 -24.67 3.30
N GLY A 97 11.26 -24.17 3.15
CA GLY A 97 12.11 -24.43 2.00
C GLY A 97 12.59 -25.89 1.87
N GLU A 98 12.43 -26.71 2.92
CA GLU A 98 12.62 -28.16 2.83
C GLU A 98 11.49 -28.86 2.06
N GLN A 99 10.31 -28.24 1.97
CA GLN A 99 9.12 -28.82 1.34
C GLN A 99 8.80 -28.19 -0.02
N ILE A 100 9.02 -26.88 -0.16
CA ILE A 100 8.71 -26.12 -1.37
C ILE A 100 9.87 -25.21 -1.75
N VAL A 101 9.95 -24.78 -3.01
CA VAL A 101 10.95 -23.80 -3.44
C VAL A 101 10.57 -22.42 -2.89
N ILE A 102 11.55 -21.65 -2.39
CA ILE A 102 11.34 -20.24 -2.06
C ILE A 102 12.29 -19.42 -2.92
N THR A 103 11.74 -18.49 -3.71
CA THR A 103 12.50 -17.53 -4.51
C THR A 103 12.23 -16.11 -4.04
N LEU A 104 13.28 -15.32 -3.93
CA LEU A 104 13.22 -13.90 -3.58
C LEU A 104 13.77 -13.08 -4.75
N LEU A 105 13.01 -12.09 -5.20
CA LEU A 105 13.50 -11.02 -6.07
C LEU A 105 13.85 -9.78 -5.23
N PRO A 106 14.82 -8.96 -5.66
CA PRO A 106 15.07 -7.63 -5.10
C PRO A 106 13.95 -6.65 -5.47
N GLY A 107 13.56 -5.82 -4.51
CA GLY A 107 12.80 -4.60 -4.72
C GLY A 107 13.66 -3.35 -4.58
N ASN A 108 13.05 -2.17 -4.39
CA ASN A 108 13.83 -0.96 -4.18
C ASN A 108 14.33 -0.82 -2.73
N HIS A 109 13.55 -1.17 -1.71
CA HIS A 109 13.96 -1.03 -0.30
C HIS A 109 15.03 -2.03 0.13
N ASP A 110 15.12 -3.18 -0.57
CA ASP A 110 16.14 -4.20 -0.38
C ASP A 110 17.04 -4.37 -1.61
N TYR A 111 17.22 -3.32 -2.41
CA TYR A 111 18.04 -3.34 -3.63
C TYR A 111 19.48 -3.85 -3.43
N GLU A 112 20.03 -3.73 -2.21
CA GLU A 112 21.35 -4.31 -1.88
C GLU A 112 21.41 -5.83 -2.14
N LEU A 113 20.27 -6.54 -2.17
CA LEU A 113 20.14 -7.93 -2.62
C LEU A 113 20.65 -8.15 -4.06
N ALA A 114 20.44 -7.20 -4.97
CA ALA A 114 20.95 -7.27 -6.33
C ALA A 114 22.46 -6.95 -6.42
N CYS A 115 22.96 -6.14 -5.49
CA CYS A 115 24.33 -5.59 -5.57
C CYS A 115 25.38 -6.41 -4.82
N VAL A 116 24.96 -7.21 -3.84
CA VAL A 116 25.85 -7.79 -2.85
C VAL A 116 25.83 -9.33 -2.95
N PRO A 117 26.81 -9.94 -3.64
CA PRO A 117 26.76 -11.37 -3.96
C PRO A 117 26.67 -12.30 -2.74
N ALA A 118 27.26 -11.89 -1.60
CA ALA A 118 27.27 -12.70 -0.40
C ALA A 118 25.88 -12.87 0.24
N TYR A 119 24.90 -12.00 -0.04
CA TYR A 119 23.52 -12.21 0.41
C TYR A 119 22.87 -13.45 -0.19
N LYS A 120 23.26 -13.85 -1.41
CA LYS A 120 22.79 -15.10 -2.01
C LYS A 120 23.19 -16.32 -1.18
N HIS A 121 24.42 -16.34 -0.68
CA HIS A 121 24.91 -17.42 0.18
C HIS A 121 24.22 -17.42 1.54
N LEU A 122 24.08 -16.24 2.15
CA LEU A 122 23.44 -16.10 3.46
C LEU A 122 21.96 -16.54 3.44
N LEU A 123 21.21 -16.17 2.40
CA LEU A 123 19.80 -16.57 2.24
C LEU A 123 19.64 -18.06 1.91
N ALA A 124 20.59 -18.66 1.20
CA ALA A 124 20.58 -20.09 0.88
C ALA A 124 20.66 -20.97 2.16
N GLU A 125 21.30 -20.50 3.24
CA GLU A 125 21.31 -21.17 4.54
C GLU A 125 19.90 -21.31 5.17
N TYR A 126 18.94 -20.53 4.70
CA TYR A 126 17.54 -20.55 5.10
C TYR A 126 16.63 -21.04 3.96
N HIS A 127 17.19 -21.73 2.96
CA HIS A 127 16.49 -22.25 1.79
C HIS A 127 15.75 -21.18 0.96
N ILE A 128 16.21 -19.93 1.00
CA ILE A 128 15.72 -18.84 0.16
C ILE A 128 16.66 -18.69 -1.04
N ASN A 129 16.15 -18.96 -2.24
CA ASN A 129 16.87 -18.77 -3.48
C ASN A 129 16.75 -17.31 -3.94
N LEU A 130 17.80 -16.52 -3.73
CA LEU A 130 17.86 -15.16 -4.25
C LEU A 130 18.09 -15.18 -5.77
N ASP A 131 17.14 -14.60 -6.50
CA ASP A 131 17.24 -14.26 -7.93
C ASP A 131 17.55 -12.75 -8.02
N PRO A 132 18.83 -12.35 -8.19
CA PRO A 132 19.25 -10.95 -8.12
C PRO A 132 18.93 -10.15 -9.39
N GLU A 133 18.12 -10.70 -10.29
CA GLU A 133 17.71 -10.04 -11.53
C GLU A 133 16.54 -9.07 -11.30
N SER A 134 16.39 -8.11 -12.22
CA SER A 134 15.30 -7.14 -12.16
C SER A 134 13.92 -7.73 -12.47
N SER A 135 13.89 -8.89 -13.12
CA SER A 135 12.69 -9.64 -13.48
C SER A 135 13.04 -11.12 -13.70
N THR A 136 12.08 -12.01 -13.48
CA THR A 136 12.23 -13.45 -13.74
C THR A 136 10.97 -14.00 -14.42
N THR A 137 11.03 -15.24 -14.89
CA THR A 137 9.88 -15.90 -15.51
C THR A 137 9.63 -17.30 -14.94
N ARG A 138 8.39 -17.77 -15.00
CA ARG A 138 8.00 -19.13 -14.63
C ARG A 138 7.06 -19.75 -15.67
N PRO A 139 7.25 -21.02 -16.06
CA PRO A 139 6.33 -21.70 -16.97
C PRO A 139 5.01 -22.03 -16.26
N ILE A 140 3.89 -21.92 -16.97
CA ILE A 140 2.58 -22.36 -16.48
C ILE A 140 1.71 -22.83 -17.65
N ALA A 141 1.29 -24.10 -17.65
CA ALA A 141 0.36 -24.63 -18.65
C ALA A 141 0.75 -24.32 -20.13
N GLY A 142 2.04 -24.39 -20.46
CA GLY A 142 2.57 -24.05 -21.80
C GLY A 142 2.72 -22.56 -22.09
N TYR A 143 2.41 -21.70 -21.11
CA TYR A 143 2.60 -20.25 -21.14
C TYR A 143 3.70 -19.80 -20.16
N THR A 144 3.96 -18.50 -20.12
CA THR A 144 4.94 -17.87 -19.25
C THR A 144 4.27 -16.88 -18.29
N ILE A 145 4.73 -16.87 -17.05
CA ILE A 145 4.47 -15.83 -16.04
C ILE A 145 5.67 -14.89 -16.02
N TRP A 146 5.46 -13.61 -16.27
CA TRP A 146 6.45 -12.56 -16.05
C TRP A 146 6.34 -12.01 -14.63
N ILE A 147 7.47 -11.89 -13.94
CA ILE A 147 7.51 -11.48 -12.54
C ILE A 147 8.58 -10.39 -12.36
N GLU A 148 8.20 -9.24 -11.81
CA GLU A 148 9.12 -8.14 -11.45
C GLU A 148 8.60 -7.41 -10.21
N HIS A 149 9.46 -6.74 -9.42
CA HIS A 149 8.96 -5.97 -8.28
C HIS A 149 8.08 -4.78 -8.70
N GLY A 150 8.45 -4.08 -9.78
CA GLY A 150 7.69 -2.98 -10.37
C GLY A 150 8.30 -1.60 -10.16
N ASN A 151 9.36 -1.47 -9.35
CA ASN A 151 10.12 -0.22 -9.23
C ASN A 151 10.78 0.20 -10.56
N GLN A 152 11.04 -0.75 -11.47
CA GLN A 152 11.51 -0.54 -12.85
C GLN A 152 10.53 0.33 -13.66
N ARG A 153 9.24 0.30 -13.29
CA ARG A 153 8.18 1.08 -13.92
C ARG A 153 7.85 2.34 -13.13
N ASP A 154 8.65 2.72 -12.14
CA ASP A 154 8.48 3.95 -11.38
C ASP A 154 9.68 4.87 -11.59
N ALA A 155 9.50 6.00 -12.27
CA ALA A 155 10.60 6.92 -12.55
C ALA A 155 11.27 7.47 -11.28
N PHE A 156 10.54 7.48 -10.16
CA PHE A 156 11.06 7.92 -8.87
C PHE A 156 11.94 6.85 -8.20
N ASN A 157 11.71 5.58 -8.49
CA ASN A 157 12.32 4.43 -7.80
C ASN A 157 13.06 3.46 -8.75
N THR A 158 13.13 3.77 -10.05
CA THR A 158 13.86 2.98 -11.05
C THR A 158 15.36 3.20 -10.92
N PHE A 159 16.11 2.11 -10.94
CA PHE A 159 17.57 2.14 -10.91
C PHE A 159 18.08 2.26 -12.36
N PRO A 160 18.89 3.28 -12.71
CA PRO A 160 19.42 3.43 -14.06
C PRO A 160 20.35 2.29 -14.51
N ASP A 161 21.08 1.71 -13.56
CA ASP A 161 22.04 0.63 -13.77
C ASP A 161 21.82 -0.42 -12.67
N PHE A 162 20.99 -1.42 -12.98
CA PHE A 162 20.52 -2.42 -12.01
C PHE A 162 21.66 -3.37 -11.61
N GLY A 163 21.79 -3.63 -10.30
CA GLY A 163 22.93 -4.37 -9.73
C GLY A 163 24.12 -3.47 -9.37
N ASN A 164 24.16 -2.20 -9.80
CA ASN A 164 25.19 -1.26 -9.39
C ASN A 164 24.82 -0.57 -8.04
N PRO A 165 25.61 -0.74 -6.97
CA PRO A 165 25.31 -0.18 -5.64
C PRO A 165 25.34 1.35 -5.58
N HIS A 166 25.92 2.01 -6.58
CA HIS A 166 26.00 3.47 -6.65
C HIS A 166 24.88 4.09 -7.51
N SER A 167 24.05 3.29 -8.17
CA SER A 167 22.99 3.74 -9.08
C SER A 167 21.65 3.95 -8.38
N LEU A 168 21.67 4.65 -7.23
CA LEU A 168 20.49 4.81 -6.38
C LEU A 168 19.47 5.78 -7.01
N PRO A 169 18.17 5.46 -6.97
CA PRO A 169 17.12 6.28 -7.55
C PRO A 169 16.91 7.56 -6.75
N PHE A 170 16.27 8.55 -7.36
CA PHE A 170 15.94 9.80 -6.66
C PHE A 170 15.11 9.55 -5.38
N GLY A 171 14.22 8.55 -5.41
CA GLY A 171 13.39 8.20 -4.27
C GLY A 171 14.16 7.82 -3.03
N TYR A 172 15.28 7.11 -3.17
CA TYR A 172 16.18 6.79 -2.05
C TYR A 172 16.63 8.05 -1.31
N PHE A 173 17.04 9.09 -2.05
CA PHE A 173 17.55 10.33 -1.46
C PHE A 173 16.46 11.18 -0.80
N VAL A 174 15.18 10.92 -1.11
CA VAL A 174 14.04 11.58 -0.46
C VAL A 174 13.58 10.81 0.77
N THR A 175 13.48 9.48 0.67
CA THR A 175 12.91 8.62 1.72
C THR A 175 13.91 8.33 2.84
N ALA A 176 15.13 7.89 2.50
CA ALA A 176 16.09 7.40 3.48
C ALA A 176 16.52 8.47 4.52
N PRO A 177 16.83 9.73 4.14
CA PRO A 177 17.16 10.76 5.13
C PRO A 177 16.00 11.12 6.05
N GLY A 178 14.77 11.16 5.53
CA GLY A 178 13.57 11.43 6.32
C GLY A 178 13.32 10.33 7.35
N LEU A 179 13.47 9.08 6.92
CA LEU A 179 13.33 7.91 7.78
C LEU A 179 14.41 7.86 8.87
N ARG A 180 15.68 8.13 8.52
CA ARG A 180 16.78 8.30 9.49
C ARG A 180 16.44 9.29 10.59
N ALA A 181 15.91 10.44 10.20
CA ALA A 181 15.54 11.49 11.14
C ALA A 181 14.40 11.04 12.07
N VAL A 182 13.46 10.25 11.56
CA VAL A 182 12.36 9.67 12.35
C VAL A 182 12.86 8.60 13.31
N ALA A 183 13.62 7.61 12.82
CA ALA A 183 14.14 6.51 13.63
C ALA A 183 14.93 7.03 14.85
N ARG A 184 15.81 8.02 14.64
CA ARG A 184 16.56 8.68 15.71
C ARG A 184 15.65 9.32 16.78
N ARG A 185 14.61 10.06 16.37
CA ARG A 185 13.68 10.70 17.32
C ARG A 185 12.86 9.68 18.12
N VAL A 186 12.43 8.60 17.48
CA VAL A 186 11.70 7.52 18.16
C VAL A 186 12.59 6.85 19.21
N LYS A 187 13.87 6.61 18.90
CA LYS A 187 14.87 6.09 19.85
C LYS A 187 15.07 7.01 21.06
N GLU A 188 14.97 8.33 20.87
CA GLU A 188 15.00 9.34 21.94
C GLU A 188 13.69 9.44 22.76
N GLY A 189 12.71 8.56 22.49
CA GLY A 189 11.41 8.52 23.19
C GLY A 189 10.45 9.64 22.80
N ARG A 190 10.76 10.42 21.76
CA ARG A 190 9.91 11.52 21.28
C ARG A 190 9.17 11.11 20.01
N GLY A 191 7.84 11.24 20.02
CA GLY A 191 7.02 10.99 18.85
C GLY A 191 6.95 9.51 18.46
N ALA A 192 6.56 8.64 19.39
CA ALA A 192 6.39 7.21 19.14
C ALA A 192 5.44 6.87 17.97
N TRP A 193 4.59 7.81 17.56
CA TRP A 193 3.72 7.69 16.40
C TRP A 193 4.45 7.92 15.07
N LEU A 194 5.64 8.55 15.06
CA LEU A 194 6.42 8.77 13.85
C LEU A 194 6.89 7.48 13.19
N LYS A 195 7.02 6.39 13.95
CA LYS A 195 7.34 5.06 13.41
C LYS A 195 6.34 4.60 12.34
N ASP A 196 5.09 5.07 12.40
CA ASP A 196 4.04 4.71 11.44
C ASP A 196 4.12 5.56 10.15
N LEU A 197 5.13 6.42 9.98
CA LEU A 197 5.29 7.26 8.78
C LEU A 197 5.30 6.43 7.50
N GLN A 198 5.97 5.26 7.53
CA GLN A 198 6.04 4.33 6.40
C GLN A 198 4.71 3.64 6.11
N SER A 199 3.79 3.61 7.08
CA SER A 199 2.45 3.09 6.86
C SER A 199 1.54 4.10 6.15
N VAL A 200 1.97 5.36 5.97
CA VAL A 200 1.14 6.41 5.37
C VAL A 200 1.27 6.39 3.85
N HIS A 201 0.36 5.64 3.21
CA HIS A 201 0.25 5.58 1.76
C HIS A 201 -1.10 6.10 1.26
N PRO A 202 -1.13 6.98 0.25
CA PRO A 202 0.03 7.47 -0.50
C PRO A 202 0.74 8.62 0.26
N THR A 203 1.98 8.94 -0.12
CA THR A 203 2.87 9.89 0.57
C THR A 203 2.26 11.30 0.76
N GLU A 204 1.29 11.69 -0.06
CA GLU A 204 0.59 12.98 0.05
C GLU A 204 -0.31 13.08 1.29
N GLU A 205 -0.64 11.97 1.93
CA GLU A 205 -1.37 11.94 3.20
C GLU A 205 -0.49 12.31 4.41
N ILE A 206 0.84 12.29 4.26
CA ILE A 206 1.78 12.54 5.38
C ILE A 206 1.50 13.86 6.11
N PRO A 207 1.31 15.02 5.44
CA PRO A 207 1.03 16.28 6.15
C PRO A 207 -0.27 16.24 6.97
N PHE A 208 -1.32 15.62 6.43
CA PHE A 208 -2.61 15.48 7.10
C PHE A 208 -2.53 14.51 8.27
N TRP A 209 -1.77 13.43 8.12
CA TRP A 209 -1.46 12.48 9.18
C TRP A 209 -0.62 13.11 10.30
N VAL A 210 0.39 13.93 9.98
CA VAL A 210 1.15 14.70 10.98
C VAL A 210 0.22 15.64 11.74
N TRP A 211 -0.66 16.36 11.04
CA TRP A 211 -1.65 17.24 11.67
C TRP A 211 -2.62 16.47 12.57
N SER A 212 -3.07 15.29 12.14
CA SER A 212 -3.91 14.41 12.93
C SER A 212 -3.21 13.96 14.23
N ASN A 213 -1.98 13.46 14.15
CA ASN A 213 -1.24 13.04 15.34
C ASN A 213 -0.90 14.21 16.26
N TYR A 214 -0.54 15.37 15.70
CA TYR A 214 -0.38 16.57 16.50
C TYR A 214 -1.66 16.90 17.27
N PHE A 215 -2.80 16.97 16.59
CA PHE A 215 -4.07 17.32 17.23
C PHE A 215 -4.52 16.29 18.27
N TYR A 216 -4.44 14.99 17.97
CA TYR A 216 -4.99 13.94 18.84
C TYR A 216 -4.01 13.40 19.88
N ARG A 217 -2.69 13.47 19.65
CA ARG A 217 -1.68 12.85 20.52
C ARG A 217 -0.77 13.87 21.20
N GLU A 218 -0.31 14.90 20.50
CA GLU A 218 0.68 15.86 21.04
C GLU A 218 0.06 17.13 21.67
N MET A 219 -1.03 17.65 21.09
CA MET A 219 -1.65 18.90 21.52
C MET A 219 -2.12 18.78 22.97
N SER A 220 -1.76 19.77 23.80
CA SER A 220 -2.14 19.78 25.21
C SER A 220 -3.65 19.67 25.39
N MET A 221 -4.07 18.95 26.43
CA MET A 221 -5.48 18.74 26.73
C MET A 221 -6.23 20.08 26.86
N PHE A 222 -5.62 21.08 27.53
CA PHE A 222 -6.19 22.42 27.66
C PHE A 222 -6.44 23.08 26.30
N LEU A 223 -5.41 23.18 25.45
CA LEU A 223 -5.55 23.83 24.14
C LEU A 223 -6.60 23.12 23.28
N ARG A 224 -6.59 21.79 23.28
CA ARG A 224 -7.53 20.97 22.51
C ARG A 224 -8.98 21.21 22.93
N TRP A 225 -9.26 21.22 24.24
CA TRP A 225 -10.62 21.46 24.75
C TRP A 225 -11.05 22.92 24.64
N CYS A 226 -10.12 23.88 24.58
CA CYS A 226 -10.45 25.26 24.22
C CYS A 226 -10.78 25.40 22.72
N LEU A 227 -10.05 24.71 21.84
CA LEU A 227 -10.27 24.78 20.40
C LEU A 227 -11.51 24.00 19.94
N LEU A 228 -11.83 22.87 20.57
CA LEU A 228 -12.89 21.98 20.10
C LEU A 228 -14.27 22.67 20.00
N PRO A 229 -14.78 23.42 21.01
CA PRO A 229 -16.05 24.14 20.90
C PRO A 229 -16.02 25.23 19.83
N PHE A 230 -14.88 25.89 19.64
CA PHE A 230 -14.72 26.90 18.59
C PHE A 230 -14.80 26.27 17.20
N LEU A 231 -14.08 25.17 16.95
CA LEU A 231 -14.10 24.47 15.65
C LEU A 231 -15.48 23.85 15.35
N VAL A 232 -16.16 23.31 16.37
CA VAL A 232 -17.52 22.76 16.23
C VAL A 232 -18.51 23.88 15.94
N SER A 233 -18.50 24.96 16.73
CA SER A 233 -19.41 26.10 16.52
C SER A 233 -19.16 26.76 15.17
N PHE A 234 -17.91 26.90 14.73
CA PHE A 234 -17.59 27.40 13.40
C PHE A 234 -18.07 26.46 12.30
N THR A 235 -17.96 25.14 12.47
CA THR A 235 -18.54 24.16 11.50
C THR A 235 -20.05 24.31 11.38
N ILE A 236 -20.76 24.43 12.52
CA ILE A 236 -22.20 24.68 12.55
C ILE A 236 -22.51 26.02 11.87
N SER A 237 -21.70 27.03 12.13
CA SER A 237 -21.84 28.36 11.54
C SER A 237 -21.72 28.29 10.01
N VAL A 238 -20.79 27.51 9.45
CA VAL A 238 -20.70 27.30 7.99
C VAL A 238 -21.98 26.68 7.44
N ILE A 239 -22.56 25.69 8.14
CA ILE A 239 -23.82 25.06 7.72
C ILE A 239 -24.96 26.08 7.74
N VAL A 240 -25.08 26.88 8.80
CA VAL A 240 -26.09 27.93 8.92
C VAL A 240 -25.90 29.00 7.84
N TYR A 241 -24.67 29.44 7.57
CA TYR A 241 -24.35 30.42 6.53
C TYR A 241 -24.79 29.92 5.15
N LEU A 242 -24.41 28.69 4.79
CA LEU A 242 -24.80 28.08 3.52
C LEU A 242 -26.31 27.85 3.44
N GLY A 243 -26.93 27.44 4.54
CA GLY A 243 -28.38 27.28 4.65
C GLY A 243 -29.12 28.59 4.35
N ARG A 244 -28.74 29.68 5.02
CA ARG A 244 -29.27 31.03 4.76
C ARG A 244 -29.10 31.45 3.30
N PHE A 245 -27.91 31.25 2.75
CA PHE A 245 -27.64 31.56 1.35
C PHE A 245 -28.59 30.80 0.41
N PHE A 246 -28.80 29.50 0.65
CA PHE A 246 -29.72 28.68 -0.16
C PHE A 246 -31.21 29.03 0.02
N GLU A 247 -31.63 29.46 1.22
CA GLU A 247 -32.97 30.00 1.46
C GLU A 247 -33.15 31.33 0.69
N GLU A 248 -32.15 32.21 0.75
CA GLU A 248 -32.18 33.56 0.14
C GLU A 248 -32.22 33.51 -1.40
N ILE A 249 -31.58 32.52 -2.03
CA ILE A 249 -31.68 32.29 -3.49
C ILE A 249 -32.88 31.42 -3.90
N GLY A 250 -33.73 31.01 -2.95
CA GLY A 250 -34.95 30.26 -3.21
C GLY A 250 -34.76 28.76 -3.53
N VAL A 251 -33.59 28.18 -3.24
CA VAL A 251 -33.33 26.74 -3.42
C VAL A 251 -33.95 25.92 -2.29
N LEU A 252 -33.95 26.45 -1.06
CA LEU A 252 -34.60 25.82 0.09
C LEU A 252 -35.88 26.60 0.45
N PRO A 253 -37.08 25.99 0.39
CA PRO A 253 -38.34 26.65 0.73
C PRO A 253 -38.60 26.60 2.24
N THR A 254 -37.63 27.04 3.04
CA THR A 254 -37.70 27.10 4.51
C THR A 254 -37.13 28.41 5.00
N ASP A 255 -37.39 28.76 6.27
CA ASP A 255 -36.79 29.92 6.96
C ASP A 255 -36.06 29.49 8.25
N ILE A 256 -35.63 28.21 8.32
CA ILE A 256 -35.14 27.61 9.57
C ILE A 256 -33.78 28.22 9.95
N PHE A 257 -32.95 28.58 8.96
CA PHE A 257 -31.62 29.13 9.26
C PHE A 257 -31.65 30.61 9.66
N HIS A 258 -32.75 31.31 9.44
CA HIS A 258 -32.95 32.72 9.85
C HIS A 258 -33.53 32.90 11.26
N ILE A 259 -33.84 31.82 11.97
CA ILE A 259 -34.39 31.88 13.33
C ILE A 259 -33.39 32.52 14.30
N GLU A 260 -33.83 33.56 15.02
CA GLU A 260 -33.09 34.17 16.13
C GLU A 260 -33.30 33.35 17.41
N LEU A 261 -32.25 32.65 17.87
CA LEU A 261 -32.33 31.79 19.05
C LEU A 261 -32.59 32.59 20.33
N ALA A 262 -32.18 33.87 20.37
CA ALA A 262 -32.47 34.78 21.47
C ALA A 262 -33.97 34.88 21.80
N ARG A 263 -34.85 34.78 20.80
CA ARG A 263 -36.31 34.87 20.99
C ARG A 263 -36.89 33.64 21.69
N HIS A 264 -36.25 32.48 21.53
CA HIS A 264 -36.74 31.20 22.07
C HIS A 264 -36.02 30.79 23.36
N LEU A 265 -34.74 31.11 23.49
CA LEU A 265 -33.89 30.64 24.59
C LEU A 265 -33.42 31.79 25.52
N GLY A 266 -33.79 33.04 25.25
CA GLY A 266 -33.42 34.18 26.08
C GLY A 266 -31.92 34.50 26.04
N ILE A 267 -31.30 34.67 27.22
CA ILE A 267 -29.89 35.06 27.35
C ILE A 267 -28.94 34.03 26.70
N PRO A 268 -29.07 32.71 26.94
CA PRO A 268 -28.30 31.70 26.22
C PRO A 268 -28.43 31.78 24.70
N GLY A 269 -29.64 32.00 24.18
CA GLY A 269 -29.89 32.14 22.74
C GLY A 269 -29.14 33.34 22.15
N ARG A 270 -29.14 34.47 22.86
CA ARG A 270 -28.39 35.67 22.47
C ARG A 270 -26.90 35.39 22.35
N LEU A 271 -26.30 34.65 23.28
CA LEU A 271 -24.88 34.30 23.20
C LEU A 271 -24.58 33.47 21.93
N ILE A 272 -25.43 32.50 21.61
CA ILE A 272 -25.28 31.68 20.41
C ILE A 272 -25.40 32.55 19.15
N ASP A 273 -26.40 33.43 19.09
CA ASP A 273 -26.59 34.33 17.95
C ASP A 273 -25.37 35.24 17.73
N TRP A 274 -24.74 35.74 18.80
CA TRP A 274 -23.50 36.53 18.73
C TRP A 274 -22.32 35.71 18.17
N VAL A 275 -22.15 34.47 18.63
CA VAL A 275 -21.11 33.57 18.12
C VAL A 275 -21.34 33.26 16.64
N LEU A 276 -22.58 32.96 16.25
CA LEU A 276 -22.95 32.75 14.85
C LEU A 276 -22.61 33.98 14.03
N TRP A 277 -23.05 35.18 14.43
CA TRP A 277 -22.78 36.42 13.71
C TRP A 277 -21.28 36.72 13.54
N GLY A 278 -20.49 36.55 14.60
CA GLY A 278 -19.03 36.70 14.54
C GLY A 278 -18.40 35.71 13.55
N ASN A 279 -18.83 34.44 13.61
CA ASN A 279 -18.39 33.42 12.66
C ASN A 279 -18.84 33.72 11.22
N MET A 280 -20.06 34.20 10.98
CA MET A 280 -20.54 34.59 9.64
C MET A 280 -19.66 35.68 9.04
N THR A 281 -19.27 36.67 9.86
CA THR A 281 -18.37 37.76 9.45
C THR A 281 -17.01 37.20 9.05
N LEU A 282 -16.46 36.29 9.86
CA LEU A 282 -15.17 35.65 9.58
C LEU A 282 -15.23 34.76 8.33
N ILE A 283 -16.31 34.00 8.14
CA ILE A 283 -16.56 33.18 6.95
C ILE A 283 -16.61 34.08 5.71
N SER A 284 -17.36 35.18 5.77
CA SER A 284 -17.48 36.14 4.65
C SER A 284 -16.12 36.74 4.29
N PHE A 285 -15.32 37.11 5.30
CA PHE A 285 -13.95 37.58 5.09
C PHE A 285 -13.08 36.51 4.41
N PHE A 286 -13.12 35.26 4.87
CA PHE A 286 -12.36 34.18 4.23
C PHE A 286 -12.84 33.86 2.81
N LEU A 287 -14.13 33.98 2.51
CA LEU A 287 -14.66 33.82 1.16
C LEU A 287 -14.13 34.91 0.22
N ILE A 288 -14.07 36.16 0.68
CA ILE A 288 -13.47 37.25 -0.09
C ILE A 288 -11.98 36.97 -0.32
N LEU A 289 -11.25 36.55 0.71
CA LEU A 289 -9.82 36.22 0.61
C LEU A 289 -9.57 34.97 -0.25
N ALA A 290 -10.52 34.04 -0.30
CA ALA A 290 -10.41 32.84 -1.12
C ALA A 290 -10.34 33.18 -2.62
N ILE A 291 -10.91 34.31 -3.07
CA ILE A 291 -10.86 34.74 -4.46
C ILE A 291 -9.40 34.96 -4.94
N PRO A 292 -8.62 35.91 -4.36
CA PRO A 292 -7.23 36.12 -4.77
C PRO A 292 -6.35 34.89 -4.48
N LEU A 293 -6.58 34.17 -3.37
CA LEU A 293 -5.83 32.94 -3.08
C LEU A 293 -6.06 31.84 -4.11
N THR A 294 -7.29 31.71 -4.62
CA THR A 294 -7.60 30.72 -5.67
C THR A 294 -6.94 31.10 -6.99
N LEU A 295 -6.88 32.40 -7.32
CA LEU A 295 -6.17 32.86 -8.51
C LEU A 295 -4.66 32.57 -8.40
N LEU A 296 -4.05 32.89 -7.26
CA LEU A 296 -2.64 32.60 -6.99
C LEU A 296 -2.35 31.09 -7.01
N ALA A 297 -3.21 30.29 -6.36
CA ALA A 297 -3.08 28.84 -6.35
C ALA A 297 -3.23 28.25 -7.76
N ARG A 298 -4.14 28.77 -8.58
CA ARG A 298 -4.29 28.36 -9.99
C ARG A 298 -3.07 28.68 -10.81
N ASP A 299 -2.50 29.88 -10.66
CA ASP A 299 -1.27 30.27 -11.36
C ASP A 299 -0.08 29.39 -10.94
N PHE A 300 0.11 29.19 -9.64
CA PHE A 300 1.15 28.31 -9.10
C PHE A 300 0.98 26.87 -9.58
N LEU A 301 -0.23 26.31 -9.54
CA LEU A 301 -0.50 24.96 -10.03
C LEU A 301 -0.28 24.85 -11.54
N SER A 302 -0.61 25.89 -12.30
CA SER A 302 -0.32 25.94 -13.75
C SER A 302 1.19 25.98 -14.00
N ALA A 303 1.96 26.68 -13.17
CA ALA A 303 3.41 26.65 -13.21
C ALA A 303 3.95 25.26 -12.88
N CYS A 304 3.50 24.61 -11.80
CA CYS A 304 3.88 23.24 -11.46
C CYS A 304 3.56 22.24 -12.58
N GLN A 305 2.43 22.40 -13.27
CA GLN A 305 2.06 21.57 -14.43
C GLN A 305 3.07 21.69 -15.58
N ARG A 306 3.59 22.90 -15.85
CA ARG A 306 4.65 23.10 -16.86
C ARG A 306 5.94 22.33 -16.54
N TYR A 307 6.18 22.05 -15.25
CA TYR A 307 7.36 21.32 -14.76
C TYR A 307 7.06 19.87 -14.37
N GLY A 308 5.88 19.32 -14.70
CA GLY A 308 5.55 17.92 -14.46
C GLY A 308 5.23 17.55 -13.00
N LEU A 309 5.03 18.53 -12.11
CA LEU A 309 4.74 18.33 -10.68
C LEU A 309 3.21 18.34 -10.44
N ARG A 310 2.52 17.19 -10.59
CA ARG A 310 1.05 17.07 -10.39
C ARG A 310 0.69 16.46 -9.01
N ARG A 311 -0.42 16.92 -8.39
CA ARG A 311 -1.17 16.34 -7.23
C ARG A 311 -2.21 15.32 -7.72
N SER A 312 -2.78 14.33 -7.02
CA SER A 312 -2.47 13.36 -5.94
C SER A 312 -3.55 12.25 -6.07
N GLY A 313 -4.82 12.62 -6.34
CA GLY A 313 -5.89 11.66 -6.67
C GLY A 313 -5.81 11.04 -8.08
N ARG A 314 -5.37 11.82 -9.08
CA ARG A 314 -5.11 11.33 -10.45
C ARG A 314 -3.85 10.45 -10.52
N ILE A 315 -2.99 10.53 -9.49
CA ILE A 315 -1.71 9.81 -9.44
C ILE A 315 -1.93 8.32 -9.16
N LYS A 316 -2.88 7.92 -8.31
CA LYS A 316 -3.16 6.48 -8.08
C LYS A 316 -3.62 5.77 -9.36
N ILE A 317 -4.51 6.39 -10.12
CA ILE A 317 -4.99 5.86 -11.41
C ILE A 317 -3.86 5.87 -12.44
N GLN A 318 -3.10 6.97 -12.54
CA GLN A 318 -1.94 7.06 -13.45
C GLN A 318 -0.81 6.06 -13.09
N LYS A 319 -0.65 5.73 -11.81
CA LYS A 319 0.30 4.71 -11.35
C LYS A 319 -0.12 3.34 -11.88
N GLU A 320 -1.36 2.91 -11.64
CA GLU A 320 -1.87 1.62 -12.15
C GLU A 320 -1.82 1.54 -13.68
N GLU A 321 -2.23 2.61 -14.39
CA GLU A 321 -2.14 2.71 -15.86
C GLU A 321 -0.71 2.50 -16.38
N ARG A 322 0.31 2.98 -15.66
CA ARG A 322 1.72 2.79 -16.05
C ARG A 322 2.15 1.32 -16.01
N TYR A 323 1.68 0.57 -15.03
CA TYR A 323 1.95 -0.87 -14.93
C TYR A 323 1.19 -1.66 -15.99
N LEU A 324 -0.07 -1.29 -16.27
CA LEU A 324 -0.84 -1.90 -17.35
C LEU A 324 -0.17 -1.67 -18.71
N ALA A 325 0.27 -0.45 -18.99
CA ALA A 325 1.00 -0.14 -20.23
C ALA A 325 2.34 -0.89 -20.35
N ALA A 326 3.06 -1.07 -19.23
CA ALA A 326 4.28 -1.87 -19.21
C ALA A 326 3.99 -3.35 -19.47
N ALA A 327 2.94 -3.90 -18.86
CA ALA A 327 2.52 -5.27 -19.10
C ALA A 327 2.10 -5.48 -20.56
N GLU A 328 1.37 -4.55 -21.18
CA GLU A 328 1.04 -4.58 -22.60
C GLU A 328 2.28 -4.64 -23.50
N GLN A 329 3.35 -3.90 -23.16
CA GLN A 329 4.61 -3.96 -23.90
C GLN A 329 5.28 -5.33 -23.77
N VAL A 330 5.33 -5.89 -22.56
CA VAL A 330 5.89 -7.23 -22.31
C VAL A 330 5.09 -8.30 -23.08
N PHE A 331 3.76 -8.23 -23.01
CA PHE A 331 2.87 -9.12 -23.75
C PHE A 331 2.96 -8.99 -25.28
N ALA A 332 3.38 -7.82 -25.79
CA ALA A 332 3.60 -7.59 -27.21
C ALA A 332 4.97 -8.11 -27.67
N GLN A 333 5.98 -8.07 -26.80
CA GLN A 333 7.32 -8.57 -27.07
C GLN A 333 7.39 -10.10 -27.04
N ASP A 334 6.68 -10.71 -26.08
CA ASP A 334 6.61 -12.17 -25.95
C ASP A 334 5.14 -12.63 -25.85
N PRO A 335 4.59 -13.17 -26.95
CA PRO A 335 3.22 -13.66 -26.98
C PRO A 335 2.92 -14.81 -26.01
N SER A 336 3.94 -15.57 -25.58
CA SER A 336 3.81 -16.70 -24.65
C SER A 336 3.43 -16.28 -23.24
N ILE A 337 3.60 -14.99 -22.91
CA ILE A 337 3.30 -14.47 -21.58
C ILE A 337 1.78 -14.32 -21.40
N ALA A 338 1.24 -15.02 -20.40
CA ALA A 338 -0.17 -14.97 -20.01
C ALA A 338 -0.41 -14.11 -18.77
N LEU A 339 0.57 -14.05 -17.86
CA LEU A 339 0.47 -13.35 -16.58
C LEU A 339 1.63 -12.39 -16.40
N PHE A 340 1.34 -11.18 -15.92
CA PHE A 340 2.33 -10.20 -15.48
C PHE A 340 2.10 -9.91 -13.99
N ILE A 341 3.08 -10.23 -13.15
CA ILE A 341 2.97 -10.14 -11.69
C ILE A 341 3.96 -9.09 -11.17
N TYR A 342 3.45 -8.17 -10.34
CA TYR A 342 4.28 -7.12 -9.73
C TYR A 342 3.84 -6.69 -8.33
N GLY A 343 4.75 -6.06 -7.57
CA GLY A 343 4.54 -5.49 -6.23
C GLY A 343 4.57 -3.95 -6.22
N HIS A 344 5.32 -3.35 -5.29
CA HIS A 344 5.76 -1.93 -5.23
C HIS A 344 4.68 -0.88 -4.90
N THR A 345 3.43 -1.10 -5.31
CA THR A 345 2.36 -0.09 -5.14
C THR A 345 1.57 -0.24 -3.85
N HIS A 346 1.79 -1.34 -3.11
CA HIS A 346 1.07 -1.73 -1.90
C HIS A 346 -0.45 -1.90 -2.09
N ALA A 347 -0.91 -2.04 -3.33
CA ALA A 347 -2.31 -1.87 -3.69
C ALA A 347 -2.78 -3.05 -4.54
N ALA A 348 -3.10 -4.16 -3.86
CA ALA A 348 -3.48 -5.41 -4.51
C ALA A 348 -4.55 -5.19 -5.60
N SER A 349 -4.35 -5.86 -6.73
CA SER A 349 -5.26 -5.78 -7.87
C SER A 349 -5.10 -6.99 -8.79
N LEU A 350 -6.17 -7.29 -9.53
CA LEU A 350 -6.18 -8.25 -10.63
C LEU A 350 -6.93 -7.59 -11.79
N ARG A 351 -6.27 -7.47 -12.93
CA ARG A 351 -6.79 -6.79 -14.13
C ARG A 351 -6.62 -7.66 -15.35
N GLN A 352 -7.68 -7.81 -16.11
CA GLN A 352 -7.63 -8.45 -17.41
C GLN A 352 -7.19 -7.42 -18.46
N VAL A 353 -6.27 -7.82 -19.34
CA VAL A 353 -5.76 -7.03 -20.47
C VAL A 353 -5.99 -7.85 -21.74
N GLY A 354 -6.86 -7.39 -22.64
CA GLY A 354 -7.34 -8.21 -23.75
C GLY A 354 -8.19 -9.39 -23.27
N GLU A 355 -8.20 -10.50 -24.01
CA GLU A 355 -9.10 -11.63 -23.73
C GLU A 355 -8.56 -12.63 -22.69
N GLN A 356 -7.24 -12.86 -22.65
CA GLN A 356 -6.63 -13.96 -21.87
C GLN A 356 -5.28 -13.59 -21.23
N ARG A 357 -5.03 -12.30 -20.98
CA ARG A 357 -3.85 -11.86 -20.22
C ARG A 357 -4.29 -11.16 -18.95
N TYR A 358 -3.54 -11.37 -17.89
CA TYR A 358 -3.83 -10.77 -16.61
C TYR A 358 -2.60 -10.10 -16.02
N VAL A 359 -2.85 -8.98 -15.37
CA VAL A 359 -1.88 -8.20 -14.62
C VAL A 359 -2.29 -8.28 -13.15
N ILE A 360 -1.37 -8.75 -12.31
CA ILE A 360 -1.59 -9.00 -10.88
C ILE A 360 -0.66 -8.08 -10.10
N ASN A 361 -1.22 -7.23 -9.24
CA ASN A 361 -0.47 -6.57 -8.18
C ASN A 361 -0.56 -7.40 -6.89
N THR A 362 0.56 -7.84 -6.36
CA THR A 362 0.66 -8.70 -5.16
C THR A 362 0.34 -7.98 -3.85
N GLY A 363 0.11 -6.67 -3.86
CA GLY A 363 -0.32 -5.93 -2.68
C GLY A 363 0.81 -5.63 -1.70
N THR A 364 0.55 -5.81 -0.41
CA THR A 364 1.55 -5.60 0.63
C THR A 364 1.20 -6.37 1.89
N TRP A 365 2.21 -6.71 2.67
CA TRP A 365 2.03 -7.23 4.03
C TRP A 365 2.24 -6.17 5.11
N MET A 366 2.66 -4.97 4.72
CA MET A 366 2.83 -3.87 5.65
C MET A 366 1.50 -3.41 6.24
N LYS A 367 1.62 -2.84 7.44
CA LYS A 367 0.60 -1.98 8.02
C LYS A 367 0.41 -0.75 7.13
N LEU A 368 -0.83 -0.48 6.75
CA LEU A 368 -1.22 0.75 6.09
C LEU A 368 -2.07 1.60 7.05
N LEU A 369 -2.01 2.93 6.89
CA LEU A 369 -2.84 3.87 7.62
C LEU A 369 -3.91 4.44 6.68
N GLU A 370 -5.15 4.12 6.99
CA GLU A 370 -6.30 4.61 6.25
C GLU A 370 -6.89 5.84 6.93
N SER A 371 -7.06 6.92 6.17
CA SER A 371 -7.76 8.11 6.62
C SER A 371 -9.27 7.85 6.71
N VAL A 372 -9.85 8.09 7.87
CA VAL A 372 -11.30 8.12 8.09
C VAL A 372 -11.74 9.56 8.34
N PRO A 373 -12.56 10.14 7.44
CA PRO A 373 -13.01 11.50 7.57
C PRO A 373 -13.78 11.74 8.86
N SER A 374 -13.39 12.76 9.61
CA SER A 374 -14.08 13.12 10.84
C SER A 374 -15.53 13.56 10.55
N GLY A 375 -16.42 13.48 11.55
CA GLY A 375 -17.80 13.99 11.43
C GLY A 375 -17.87 15.51 11.20
N PHE A 376 -16.83 16.25 11.61
CA PHE A 376 -16.75 17.71 11.49
C PHE A 376 -15.59 18.09 10.59
N ARG A 377 -15.87 18.62 9.39
CA ARG A 377 -14.87 18.84 8.32
C ARG A 377 -13.63 19.67 8.70
N LEU A 378 -13.67 20.46 9.79
CA LEU A 378 -12.54 21.26 10.27
C LEU A 378 -11.65 20.52 11.28
N LEU A 379 -12.12 19.40 11.82
CA LEU A 379 -11.32 18.53 12.66
C LEU A 379 -10.52 17.56 11.80
N PRO A 380 -9.24 17.31 12.15
CA PRO A 380 -8.40 16.39 11.39
C PRO A 380 -9.04 15.00 11.28
N ASP A 381 -8.81 14.36 10.14
CA ASP A 381 -9.19 12.97 9.91
C ASP A 381 -8.48 12.04 10.90
N VAL A 382 -9.07 10.88 11.13
CA VAL A 382 -8.50 9.87 12.02
C VAL A 382 -7.88 8.78 11.16
N TYR A 383 -6.57 8.57 11.35
CA TYR A 383 -5.86 7.48 10.69
C TYR A 383 -5.97 6.21 11.51
N ILE A 384 -6.50 5.16 10.89
CA ILE A 384 -6.64 3.84 11.50
C ILE A 384 -5.67 2.85 10.82
N PRO A 385 -5.04 1.95 11.59
CA PRO A 385 -4.26 0.86 11.00
C PRO A 385 -5.19 -0.09 10.24
N SER A 386 -4.74 -0.50 9.07
CA SER A 386 -5.37 -1.49 8.19
C SER A 386 -4.28 -2.44 7.71
N TYR A 387 -4.58 -3.73 7.69
CA TYR A 387 -3.67 -4.76 7.19
C TYR A 387 -4.39 -5.52 6.08
N GLN A 388 -3.73 -5.62 4.93
CA GLN A 388 -4.20 -6.40 3.80
C GLN A 388 -3.20 -7.52 3.52
N LEU A 389 -2.92 -8.35 4.54
CA LEU A 389 -1.97 -9.45 4.43
C LEU A 389 -2.47 -10.45 3.39
N ASN A 390 -2.03 -10.31 2.14
CA ASN A 390 -2.63 -11.00 1.03
C ASN A 390 -1.60 -11.79 0.22
N TYR A 391 -2.07 -12.79 -0.50
CA TYR A 391 -1.25 -13.53 -1.45
C TYR A 391 -2.08 -13.99 -2.63
N PHE A 392 -1.41 -14.24 -3.75
CA PHE A 392 -2.02 -14.89 -4.92
C PHE A 392 -1.50 -16.31 -5.04
N THR A 393 -2.39 -17.22 -5.45
CA THR A 393 -2.03 -18.59 -5.82
C THR A 393 -2.34 -18.79 -7.30
N VAL A 394 -1.39 -19.33 -8.05
CA VAL A 394 -1.54 -19.63 -9.48
C VAL A 394 -1.16 -21.07 -9.73
N TRP A 395 -2.04 -21.83 -10.37
CA TRP A 395 -1.77 -23.22 -10.75
C TRP A 395 -2.51 -23.58 -12.03
N GLN A 396 -2.09 -24.68 -12.64
CA GLN A 396 -2.79 -25.27 -13.77
C GLN A 396 -3.83 -26.27 -13.26
N ASP A 397 -5.05 -26.15 -13.74
CA ASP A 397 -6.10 -27.16 -13.58
C ASP A 397 -6.59 -27.61 -14.95
N ARG A 398 -6.13 -28.78 -15.40
CA ARG A 398 -6.42 -29.34 -16.73
C ARG A 398 -6.06 -28.35 -17.84
N ASP A 399 -7.08 -27.81 -18.52
CA ASP A 399 -6.98 -26.88 -19.64
C ASP A 399 -7.18 -25.40 -19.22
N GLU A 400 -6.99 -25.09 -17.93
CA GLU A 400 -7.21 -23.75 -17.36
C GLU A 400 -6.03 -23.32 -16.46
N ILE A 401 -5.74 -22.02 -16.44
CA ILE A 401 -4.93 -21.39 -15.38
C ILE A 401 -5.90 -20.82 -14.36
N ARG A 402 -5.76 -21.24 -13.10
CA ARG A 402 -6.52 -20.68 -11.98
C ARG A 402 -5.66 -19.68 -11.23
N VAL A 403 -6.26 -18.52 -10.94
CA VAL A 403 -5.67 -17.47 -10.12
C VAL A 403 -6.60 -17.24 -8.93
N GLN A 404 -6.09 -17.47 -7.72
CA GLN A 404 -6.85 -17.28 -6.49
C GLN A 404 -6.25 -16.16 -5.65
N TYR A 405 -7.10 -15.28 -5.13
CA TYR A 405 -6.73 -14.20 -4.23
C TYR A 405 -7.14 -14.53 -2.81
N HIS A 406 -6.19 -14.43 -1.88
CA HIS A 406 -6.40 -14.71 -0.46
C HIS A 406 -6.03 -13.51 0.40
N VAL A 407 -6.78 -13.30 1.48
CA VAL A 407 -6.48 -12.30 2.51
C VAL A 407 -6.48 -12.99 3.87
N ILE A 408 -5.36 -12.92 4.56
CA ILE A 408 -5.19 -13.40 5.92
C ILE A 408 -5.76 -12.34 6.86
N PRO A 409 -6.81 -12.66 7.64
CA PRO A 409 -7.42 -11.70 8.53
C PRO A 409 -6.48 -11.34 9.67
N LYS A 410 -6.28 -10.04 9.91
CA LYS A 410 -5.55 -9.53 11.06
C LYS A 410 -6.43 -8.57 11.85
N THR A 411 -6.51 -8.78 13.16
CA THR A 411 -7.22 -7.87 14.04
C THR A 411 -6.42 -6.57 14.19
N THR A 412 -6.99 -5.46 13.76
CA THR A 412 -6.38 -4.13 13.89
C THR A 412 -6.37 -3.69 15.36
N PRO A 413 -5.23 -3.28 15.93
CA PRO A 413 -5.17 -2.86 17.32
C PRO A 413 -6.02 -1.60 17.56
N HIS A 414 -6.86 -1.63 18.60
CA HIS A 414 -7.81 -0.56 18.93
C HIS A 414 -7.17 0.58 19.73
N ASN A 415 -6.22 1.29 19.13
CA ASN A 415 -5.42 2.33 19.80
C ASN A 415 -6.06 3.73 19.73
N LEU A 416 -7.36 3.81 19.44
CA LEU A 416 -8.06 5.07 19.25
C LEU A 416 -8.49 5.69 20.58
N THR A 417 -8.22 6.99 20.74
CA THR A 417 -8.71 7.77 21.87
C THR A 417 -10.25 7.85 21.86
N PRO A 418 -10.91 8.10 23.01
CA PRO A 418 -12.37 8.28 23.05
C PRO A 418 -12.88 9.37 22.09
N LEU A 419 -12.12 10.47 21.95
CA LEU A 419 -12.44 11.54 21.01
C LEU A 419 -12.40 11.06 19.56
N GLN A 420 -11.37 10.32 19.16
CA GLN A 420 -11.27 9.75 17.82
C GLN A 420 -12.43 8.80 17.54
N LYS A 421 -12.77 7.91 18.48
CA LYS A 421 -13.91 6.98 18.36
C LYS A 421 -15.24 7.72 18.17
N MET A 422 -15.44 8.84 18.88
CA MET A 422 -16.63 9.69 18.74
C MET A 422 -16.71 10.32 17.35
N LEU A 423 -15.59 10.84 16.83
CA LEU A 423 -15.55 11.59 15.58
C LEU A 423 -15.75 10.73 14.33
N ILE A 424 -15.43 9.43 14.39
CA ILE A 424 -15.61 8.50 13.26
C ILE A 424 -16.81 7.57 13.41
N ARG A 425 -17.68 7.83 14.40
CA ARG A 425 -18.84 6.98 14.68
C ARG A 425 -19.71 6.82 13.42
N GLY A 426 -19.98 5.57 13.03
CA GLY A 426 -20.76 5.23 11.83
C GLY A 426 -19.95 5.20 10.51
N LYS A 427 -18.65 5.55 10.54
CA LYS A 427 -17.76 5.54 9.37
C LYS A 427 -16.62 4.51 9.48
N TRP A 428 -16.81 3.50 10.33
CA TRP A 428 -15.72 2.65 10.85
C TRP A 428 -14.98 1.83 9.78
N ARG A 429 -15.56 1.60 8.59
CA ARG A 429 -14.93 0.73 7.59
C ARG A 429 -15.02 1.35 6.19
N PRO A 430 -13.89 1.69 5.56
CA PRO A 430 -13.87 1.83 4.11
C PRO A 430 -14.25 0.50 3.47
N LYS A 431 -14.89 0.57 2.29
CA LYS A 431 -15.27 -0.63 1.55
C LYS A 431 -14.01 -1.33 1.06
N PRO A 432 -13.82 -2.64 1.33
CA PRO A 432 -12.68 -3.37 0.79
C PRO A 432 -12.73 -3.33 -0.74
N ARG A 433 -11.56 -3.32 -1.37
CA ARG A 433 -11.46 -3.49 -2.83
C ARG A 433 -11.99 -4.88 -3.18
N VAL A 434 -12.84 -4.95 -4.20
CA VAL A 434 -13.39 -6.22 -4.68
C VAL A 434 -12.40 -6.79 -5.68
N ILE A 435 -11.59 -7.76 -5.24
CA ILE A 435 -10.81 -8.63 -6.12
C ILE A 435 -11.55 -9.96 -6.13
N PRO A 436 -11.86 -10.54 -7.31
CA PRO A 436 -12.48 -11.87 -7.38
C PRO A 436 -11.63 -12.87 -6.60
N GLN A 437 -12.28 -13.66 -5.74
CA GLN A 437 -11.58 -14.68 -4.96
C GLN A 437 -10.89 -15.70 -5.88
N GLU A 438 -11.52 -16.01 -7.01
CA GLU A 438 -10.99 -16.92 -8.02
C GLU A 438 -11.26 -16.36 -9.42
N THR A 439 -10.26 -16.50 -10.29
CA THR A 439 -10.32 -16.15 -11.71
C THR A 439 -9.81 -17.33 -12.52
N VAL A 440 -10.57 -17.71 -13.55
CA VAL A 440 -10.26 -18.83 -14.43
C VAL A 440 -9.86 -18.28 -15.80
N ILE A 441 -8.74 -18.74 -16.32
CA ILE A 441 -8.19 -18.33 -17.61
C ILE A 441 -8.15 -19.58 -18.49
N PRO A 442 -9.01 -19.69 -19.52
CA PRO A 442 -9.01 -20.86 -20.40
C PRO A 442 -7.76 -20.86 -21.30
N LEU A 443 -7.13 -22.02 -21.46
CA LEU A 443 -6.04 -22.22 -22.41
C LEU A 443 -6.65 -22.41 -23.81
N THR A 444 -6.56 -21.43 -24.70
CA THR A 444 -6.93 -21.65 -26.11
C THR A 444 -5.72 -22.02 -26.96
N ALA A 445 -5.86 -23.07 -27.78
CA ALA A 445 -4.81 -23.57 -28.68
C ALA A 445 -4.27 -22.54 -29.69
N ASP A 446 -5.04 -21.49 -30.00
CA ASP A 446 -4.70 -20.47 -31.02
C ASP A 446 -3.51 -19.56 -30.65
N ARG A 447 -3.03 -19.56 -29.41
CA ARG A 447 -1.92 -18.68 -29.00
C ARG A 447 -0.54 -19.17 -29.44
N LEU A 448 -0.30 -20.48 -29.51
CA LEU A 448 1.01 -21.03 -29.89
C LEU A 448 1.27 -20.91 -31.41
N VAL A 449 0.20 -20.90 -32.23
CA VAL A 449 0.30 -20.88 -33.70
C VAL A 449 0.64 -19.49 -34.27
N LYS A 450 0.46 -18.41 -33.48
CA LYS A 450 0.81 -17.04 -33.91
C LYS A 450 2.24 -16.61 -33.53
N ALA A 451 3.01 -17.50 -32.92
CA ALA A 451 4.40 -17.26 -32.49
C ALA A 451 5.45 -17.97 -33.37
N GLU A 452 5.03 -18.71 -34.40
CA GLU A 452 5.92 -19.31 -35.42
C GLU A 452 6.15 -18.40 -36.64
#